data_AF-A0A922T431-F1
#
_entry.id   AF-A0A922T431-F1
#
_cell.length_a   1.000
_cell.length_b   1.000
_cell.length_c   1.000
_cell.angle_alpha   90.00
_cell.angle_beta   90.00
_cell.angle_gamma   90.00
#
_symmetry.space_group_name_H-M   'P 1'
#
loop_
_entity.id
_entity.type
_entity.pdbx_description
1 polymer ?
#
loop_
_entity_poly.entity_id
_entity_poly.type
_entity_poly.pdbx_seq_one_letter_code
_entity_poly.pdbx_strand_id
1 'polypeptide(L)'
;MIVVSIEESVQDVVLEGWEDTWVAKARYQGPHLPEPKIDFVYNWVNGSQPELIATMRPYDINSSLNDEEGIWLAVELYAGTFLNRVQILVNAYEKSPTDGSAVGKMGKQSPYWLRGDAHQVQVLSQEEFFGPEERKCLPTFDSLTIENQLYNTKSDTGRLFALSDDMILGKPHSASDLYSPLFGPTLGFKDNTYNTLSPPTEKDAERFGEKPFLIYISWLLNRRFGARKRKGQVHFGHSLSQVVMREAITSFPGPAFRSAAQRFRGETDFQIYSWNIAFHYAVERHREALLYTAGRHAGTRKTPTPGAPRPN
;
A
#
# COMPACT_ATOMS: atom_id res chain seq x y z
N MET A 1 -20.34 -23.73 -7.52
CA MET A 1 -20.29 -22.25 -7.58
C MET A 1 -21.26 -21.83 -8.67
N ILE A 2 -22.36 -21.16 -8.32
CA ILE A 2 -23.33 -20.66 -9.32
C ILE A 2 -22.69 -19.42 -9.94
N VAL A 3 -22.40 -19.47 -11.23
CA VAL A 3 -21.92 -18.33 -12.00
C VAL A 3 -23.14 -17.73 -12.67
N VAL A 4 -23.54 -16.52 -12.26
CA VAL A 4 -24.55 -15.71 -12.93
C VAL A 4 -23.79 -14.67 -13.75
N SER A 5 -24.10 -14.57 -15.03
CA SER A 5 -23.48 -13.56 -15.89
C SER A 5 -23.87 -12.15 -15.46
N ILE A 6 -23.07 -11.13 -15.80
CA ILE A 6 -23.42 -9.75 -15.42
C ILE A 6 -24.73 -9.34 -16.11
N GLU A 7 -24.89 -9.76 -17.36
CA GLU A 7 -26.07 -9.56 -18.19
C GLU A 7 -27.33 -10.13 -17.52
N GLU A 8 -27.28 -11.37 -17.02
CA GLU A 8 -28.40 -11.96 -16.25
C GLU A 8 -28.63 -11.22 -14.93
N SER A 9 -27.58 -10.78 -14.24
CA SER A 9 -27.73 -10.08 -12.96
C SER A 9 -28.32 -8.67 -13.07
N VAL A 10 -28.24 -8.05 -14.26
CA VAL A 10 -28.75 -6.69 -14.53
C VAL A 10 -29.90 -6.65 -15.53
N GLN A 11 -30.39 -7.80 -16.02
CA GLN A 11 -31.40 -7.86 -17.09
C GLN A 11 -32.69 -7.08 -16.75
N ASP A 12 -33.02 -6.99 -15.46
CA ASP A 12 -34.21 -6.31 -14.96
C ASP A 12 -33.90 -4.94 -14.30
N VAL A 13 -32.65 -4.47 -14.40
CA VAL A 13 -32.25 -3.15 -13.91
C VAL A 13 -32.53 -2.14 -15.03
N VAL A 14 -33.58 -1.35 -14.86
CA VAL A 14 -33.85 -0.20 -15.72
C VAL A 14 -33.05 0.97 -15.16
N LEU A 15 -31.99 1.37 -15.85
CA LEU A 15 -31.31 2.63 -15.56
C LEU A 15 -32.19 3.77 -16.05
N GLU A 16 -32.57 4.67 -15.16
CA GLU A 16 -33.43 5.81 -15.47
C GLU A 16 -32.63 6.99 -16.07
N GLY A 17 -31.32 6.85 -16.19
CA GLY A 17 -30.40 7.82 -16.80
C GLY A 17 -29.97 8.94 -15.83
N TRP A 18 -30.59 9.02 -14.66
CA TRP A 18 -30.16 9.94 -13.61
C TRP A 18 -28.95 9.40 -12.83
N GLU A 19 -28.69 8.10 -12.83
CA GLU A 19 -27.63 7.47 -12.04
C GLU A 19 -26.25 7.95 -12.47
N ASP A 20 -25.99 8.00 -13.78
CA ASP A 20 -24.74 8.54 -14.33
C ASP A 20 -24.60 10.04 -14.00
N THR A 21 -25.70 10.79 -14.11
CA THR A 21 -25.71 12.22 -13.74
C THR A 21 -25.45 12.40 -12.25
N TRP A 22 -25.97 11.52 -11.39
CA TRP A 22 -25.77 11.58 -9.95
C TRP A 22 -24.33 11.21 -9.58
N VAL A 23 -23.78 10.12 -10.11
CA VAL A 23 -22.39 9.72 -9.88
C VAL A 23 -21.41 10.77 -10.41
N ALA A 24 -21.66 11.33 -11.59
CA ALA A 24 -20.74 12.27 -12.24
C ALA A 24 -20.89 13.72 -11.75
N LYS A 25 -22.08 14.16 -11.33
CA LYS A 25 -22.38 15.58 -11.09
C LYS A 25 -23.09 15.88 -9.77
N ALA A 26 -23.56 14.89 -9.00
CA ALA A 26 -24.21 15.19 -7.74
C ALA A 26 -23.23 15.88 -6.78
N ARG A 27 -23.73 16.92 -6.11
CA ARG A 27 -23.05 17.54 -4.97
C ARG A 27 -23.78 17.14 -3.70
N TYR A 28 -23.09 16.42 -2.84
CA TYR A 28 -23.63 16.05 -1.54
C TYR A 28 -23.84 17.31 -0.68
N GLN A 29 -25.10 17.56 -0.28
CA GLN A 29 -25.49 18.69 0.57
C GLN A 29 -25.78 18.27 2.03
N GLY A 30 -25.50 17.01 2.38
CA GLY A 30 -25.70 16.51 3.73
C GLY A 30 -24.58 16.96 4.70
N PRO A 31 -24.64 16.54 5.97
CA PRO A 31 -23.63 16.91 6.96
C PRO A 31 -22.24 16.44 6.54
N HIS A 32 -21.23 17.27 6.77
CA HIS A 32 -19.84 16.90 6.54
C HIS A 32 -19.51 15.63 7.33
N LEU A 33 -19.03 14.60 6.62
CA LEU A 33 -18.52 13.41 7.27
C LEU A 33 -17.26 13.78 8.07
N PRO A 34 -17.02 13.14 9.23
CA PRO A 34 -15.77 13.35 9.97
C PRO A 34 -14.57 13.10 9.06
N GLU A 35 -13.60 14.02 9.08
CA GLU A 35 -12.38 13.88 8.29
C GLU A 35 -11.62 12.61 8.75
N PRO A 36 -11.31 11.68 7.83
CA PRO A 36 -10.61 10.46 8.20
C PRO A 36 -9.20 10.79 8.67
N LYS A 37 -8.80 10.17 9.79
CA LYS A 37 -7.43 10.22 10.28
C LYS A 37 -6.58 9.14 9.60
N ILE A 38 -5.32 9.47 9.30
CA ILE A 38 -4.41 8.60 8.52
C ILE A 38 -3.04 8.53 9.22
N ASP A 39 -2.48 7.32 9.30
CA ASP A 39 -1.11 7.12 9.76
C ASP A 39 -0.14 7.33 8.61
N PHE A 40 0.86 8.18 8.81
CA PHE A 40 1.93 8.39 7.84
C PHE A 40 3.07 7.43 8.16
N VAL A 41 3.50 6.63 7.17
CA VAL A 41 4.55 5.63 7.36
C VAL A 41 5.69 5.91 6.40
N TYR A 42 6.85 6.28 6.94
CA TYR A 42 8.06 6.53 6.17
C TYR A 42 8.96 5.31 6.21
N ASN A 43 9.24 4.73 5.05
CA ASN A 43 10.29 3.74 4.91
C ASN A 43 11.63 4.48 4.91
N TRP A 44 12.33 4.49 6.05
CA TRP A 44 13.57 5.25 6.19
C TRP A 44 14.77 4.30 6.26
N VAL A 45 15.66 4.44 5.27
CA VAL A 45 17.02 3.93 5.35
C VAL A 45 17.89 5.06 5.88
N ASN A 46 18.75 4.78 6.85
CA ASN A 46 19.58 5.79 7.49
C ASN A 46 20.60 6.41 6.52
N GLY A 47 20.17 7.42 5.75
CA GLY A 47 21.02 8.30 4.94
C GLY A 47 21.91 9.22 5.79
N SER A 48 21.59 9.36 7.08
CA SER A 48 22.21 10.34 7.98
C SER A 48 23.46 9.85 8.73
N GLN A 49 23.98 8.67 8.38
CA GLN A 49 25.29 8.22 8.89
C GLN A 49 26.39 9.16 8.37
N PRO A 50 27.27 9.69 9.23
CA PRO A 50 28.32 10.62 8.82
C PRO A 50 29.16 10.12 7.64
N GLU A 51 29.40 8.82 7.56
CA GLU A 51 30.17 8.15 6.51
C GLU A 51 29.44 8.15 5.16
N LEU A 52 28.11 7.94 5.18
CA LEU A 52 27.25 7.97 4.00
C LEU A 52 27.01 9.42 3.53
N ILE A 53 26.74 10.34 4.46
CA ILE A 53 26.67 11.78 4.20
C ILE A 53 27.98 12.28 3.60
N ALA A 54 29.14 11.95 4.18
CA ALA A 54 30.44 12.40 3.66
C ALA A 54 30.69 11.94 2.22
N THR A 55 30.17 10.77 1.86
CA THR A 55 30.26 10.21 0.51
C THR A 55 29.27 10.86 -0.46
N MET A 56 28.04 11.17 0.00
CA MET A 56 26.97 11.75 -0.84
C MET A 56 27.05 13.28 -0.99
N ARG A 57 27.55 14.00 0.03
CA ARG A 57 27.57 15.46 0.14
C ARG A 57 28.22 16.19 -1.05
N PRO A 58 29.31 15.70 -1.68
CA PRO A 58 29.86 16.35 -2.88
C PRO A 58 28.90 16.31 -4.08
N TYR A 59 28.02 15.31 -4.14
CA TYR A 59 27.03 15.15 -5.21
C TYR A 59 25.73 15.90 -4.89
N ASP A 60 25.33 15.94 -3.62
CA ASP A 60 24.12 16.60 -3.13
C ASP A 60 24.19 18.14 -3.23
N ILE A 61 25.35 18.75 -2.95
CA ILE A 61 25.58 20.20 -3.05
C ILE A 61 25.48 20.71 -4.51
N ASN A 62 25.74 19.84 -5.48
CA ASN A 62 25.66 20.17 -6.90
C ASN A 62 24.28 19.85 -7.53
N SER A 63 23.34 19.33 -6.72
CA SER A 63 22.00 19.03 -7.19
C SER A 63 21.16 20.30 -7.26
N SER A 64 20.56 20.58 -8.42
CA SER A 64 19.64 21.71 -8.62
C SER A 64 18.30 21.58 -7.88
N LEU A 65 18.11 20.52 -7.08
CA LEU A 65 16.91 20.22 -6.32
C LEU A 65 17.09 20.40 -4.79
N ASN A 66 18.23 20.94 -4.37
CA ASN A 66 18.55 21.13 -2.95
C ASN A 66 17.96 22.45 -2.43
N ASP A 67 17.38 22.41 -1.22
CA ASP A 67 16.89 23.58 -0.48
C ASP A 67 17.78 23.79 0.76
N GLU A 68 18.39 24.98 0.87
CA GLU A 68 19.30 25.34 1.97
C GLU A 68 18.64 25.28 3.35
N GLU A 69 17.31 25.40 3.44
CA GLU A 69 16.58 25.40 4.71
C GLU A 69 16.36 24.01 5.31
N GLY A 70 16.58 22.94 4.53
CA GLY A 70 16.57 21.58 5.05
C GLY A 70 15.21 21.08 5.57
N ILE A 71 14.10 21.68 5.11
CA ILE A 71 12.73 21.32 5.53
C ILE A 71 12.28 20.04 4.79
N TRP A 72 12.96 18.92 5.04
CA TRP A 72 12.74 17.68 4.28
C TRP A 72 11.53 16.86 4.75
N LEU A 73 10.98 17.15 5.94
CA LEU A 73 9.90 16.36 6.56
C LEU A 73 8.87 17.25 7.29
N ALA A 74 8.19 18.14 6.56
CA ALA A 74 7.11 18.95 7.11
C ALA A 74 5.72 18.30 6.90
N VAL A 75 5.56 17.04 7.31
CA VAL A 75 4.25 16.35 7.24
C VAL A 75 3.18 17.13 8.00
N GLU A 76 3.54 17.70 9.14
CA GLU A 76 2.63 18.51 9.94
C GLU A 76 2.16 19.76 9.18
N LEU A 77 3.05 20.41 8.41
CA LEU A 77 2.70 21.56 7.57
C LEU A 77 1.70 21.20 6.47
N TYR A 78 1.85 20.02 5.88
CA TYR A 78 1.12 19.63 4.68
C TYR A 78 -0.08 18.70 4.93
N ALA A 79 -0.13 18.03 6.07
CA ALA A 79 -1.15 17.04 6.41
C ALA A 79 -1.61 17.10 7.87
N GLY A 80 -1.20 18.11 8.65
CA GLY A 80 -1.44 18.19 10.10
C GLY A 80 -2.92 18.10 10.52
N THR A 81 -3.86 18.55 9.69
CA THR A 81 -5.30 18.52 10.03
C THR A 81 -5.87 17.10 10.14
N PHE A 82 -5.32 16.16 9.37
CA PHE A 82 -5.79 14.77 9.31
C PHE A 82 -4.73 13.73 9.68
N LEU A 83 -3.50 14.18 9.96
CA LEU A 83 -2.44 13.37 10.54
C LEU A 83 -2.94 12.71 11.84
N ASN A 84 -2.76 11.40 11.92
CA ASN A 84 -2.97 10.64 13.15
C ASN A 84 -1.66 10.44 13.92
N ARG A 85 -0.63 9.96 13.20
CA ARG A 85 0.72 9.70 13.70
C ARG A 85 1.69 9.59 12.54
N VAL A 86 2.98 9.76 12.85
CA VAL A 86 4.08 9.47 11.92
C VAL A 86 4.84 8.25 12.43
N GLN A 87 5.04 7.25 11.57
CA GLN A 87 5.84 6.07 11.84
C GLN A 87 7.07 6.09 10.94
N ILE A 88 8.26 6.13 11.53
CA ILE A 88 9.54 6.06 10.82
C ILE A 88 10.05 4.63 10.97
N LEU A 89 10.06 3.89 9.88
CA LEU A 89 10.57 2.52 9.87
C LEU A 89 12.06 2.54 9.70
N VAL A 90 12.76 1.80 10.55
CA VAL A 90 14.22 1.78 10.57
C VAL A 90 14.77 0.36 10.54
N ASN A 91 15.97 0.21 10.00
CA ASN A 91 16.60 -1.10 9.94
C ASN A 91 16.94 -1.61 11.35
N ALA A 92 16.74 -2.90 11.56
CA ALA A 92 17.31 -3.59 12.70
C ALA A 92 18.78 -3.94 12.42
N TYR A 93 19.63 -3.90 13.44
CA TYR A 93 21.05 -4.29 13.31
C TYR A 93 21.47 -5.14 14.50
N GLU A 94 22.36 -6.10 14.29
CA GLU A 94 22.90 -6.90 15.40
C GLU A 94 23.82 -6.03 16.27
N LYS A 95 23.56 -5.96 17.58
CA LYS A 95 24.54 -5.40 18.52
C LYS A 95 25.59 -6.46 18.80
N SER A 96 26.87 -6.08 18.63
CA SER A 96 27.97 -6.88 19.17
C SER A 96 27.81 -7.02 20.69
N PRO A 97 27.85 -8.23 21.26
CA PRO A 97 27.73 -8.40 22.70
C PRO A 97 28.91 -7.71 23.39
N THR A 98 28.64 -6.75 24.28
CA THR A 98 29.69 -6.14 25.12
C THR A 98 30.21 -7.13 26.17
N ASP A 99 29.44 -8.18 26.48
CA ASP A 99 29.63 -9.04 27.64
C ASP A 99 29.92 -10.52 27.26
N GLY A 100 30.21 -10.81 25.98
CA GLY A 100 30.54 -12.16 25.51
C GLY A 100 29.38 -13.17 25.50
N SER A 101 28.13 -12.73 25.69
CA SER A 101 26.96 -13.60 25.56
C SER A 101 26.65 -13.89 24.08
N ALA A 102 26.39 -15.16 23.75
CA ALA A 102 26.20 -15.63 22.37
C ALA A 102 24.87 -15.21 21.71
N VAL A 103 24.05 -14.41 22.38
CA VAL A 103 22.77 -13.91 21.84
C VAL A 103 22.98 -12.48 21.37
N GLY A 104 23.16 -12.29 20.07
CA GLY A 104 23.17 -10.97 19.45
C GLY A 104 21.82 -10.29 19.71
N LYS A 105 21.81 -9.27 20.56
CA LYS A 105 20.61 -8.46 20.79
C LYS A 105 20.43 -7.52 19.60
N MET A 106 19.31 -7.61 18.92
CA MET A 106 19.02 -6.68 17.84
C MET A 106 18.78 -5.27 18.39
N GLY A 107 19.38 -4.31 17.70
CA GLY A 107 19.30 -2.88 17.94
C GLY A 107 18.39 -2.19 16.93
N LYS A 108 18.07 -0.94 17.24
CA LYS A 108 17.21 -0.06 16.46
C LYS A 108 17.99 1.19 16.09
N GLN A 109 17.98 1.57 14.82
CA GLN A 109 18.57 2.85 14.42
C GLN A 109 17.73 4.00 14.96
N SER A 110 18.37 5.11 15.31
CA SER A 110 17.68 6.34 15.72
C SER A 110 18.14 7.47 14.81
N PRO A 111 17.23 8.14 14.07
CA PRO A 111 17.61 9.30 13.27
C PRO A 111 18.14 10.42 14.17
N TYR A 112 19.34 10.94 13.89
CA TYR A 112 19.97 11.97 14.73
C TYR A 112 19.23 13.31 14.72
N TRP A 113 18.51 13.60 13.64
CA TRP A 113 17.70 14.80 13.47
C TRP A 113 16.35 14.70 14.20
N LEU A 114 15.92 13.49 14.60
CA LEU A 114 14.62 13.32 15.25
C LEU A 114 14.73 13.74 16.71
N ARG A 115 13.96 14.77 17.07
CA ARG A 115 13.83 15.17 18.47
C ARG A 115 13.12 14.08 19.27
N GLY A 116 13.67 13.73 20.45
CA GLY A 116 13.14 12.66 21.29
C GLY A 116 11.82 12.97 22.00
N ASP A 117 11.33 14.20 21.95
CA ASP A 117 10.09 14.69 22.59
C ASP A 117 8.87 14.71 21.65
N ALA A 118 9.01 14.25 20.40
CA ALA A 118 7.94 14.25 19.41
C ALA A 118 6.89 13.14 19.69
N HIS A 119 5.85 13.46 20.48
CA HIS A 119 4.83 12.49 20.94
C HIS A 119 4.00 11.83 19.83
N GLN A 120 3.86 12.47 18.65
CA GLN A 120 3.11 11.91 17.51
C GLN A 120 3.99 11.07 16.58
N VAL A 121 5.31 10.99 16.83
CA VAL A 121 6.27 10.28 16.00
C VAL A 121 6.71 8.99 16.70
N GLN A 122 6.63 7.87 15.98
CA GLN A 122 7.08 6.57 16.42
C GLN A 122 8.20 6.11 15.49
N VAL A 123 9.39 5.90 16.02
CA VAL A 123 10.40 5.11 15.31
C VAL A 123 10.02 3.64 15.51
N LEU A 124 10.08 2.80 14.48
CA LEU A 124 9.80 1.35 14.58
C LEU A 124 10.92 0.58 13.88
N SER A 125 11.63 -0.30 14.61
CA SER A 125 12.55 -1.24 13.98
C SER A 125 11.79 -2.34 13.26
N GLN A 126 12.42 -2.98 12.28
CA GLN A 126 11.88 -4.15 11.59
C GLN A 126 11.38 -5.25 12.56
N GLU A 127 12.06 -5.46 13.68
CA GLU A 127 11.62 -6.43 14.69
C GLU A 127 10.30 -6.06 15.37
N GLU A 128 9.99 -4.77 15.50
CA GLU A 128 8.79 -4.30 16.18
C GLU A 128 7.52 -4.56 15.35
N PHE A 129 7.64 -4.59 14.02
CA PHE A 129 6.49 -4.77 13.12
C PHE A 129 6.54 -6.01 12.22
N PHE A 130 7.67 -6.68 12.00
CA PHE A 130 7.65 -7.93 11.25
C PHE A 130 6.83 -9.00 11.99
N GLY A 131 6.20 -9.92 11.23
CA GLY A 131 5.51 -11.06 11.83
C GLY A 131 6.48 -12.02 12.53
N PRO A 132 6.01 -12.89 13.46
CA PRO A 132 6.89 -13.75 14.25
C PRO A 132 7.79 -14.67 13.43
N GLU A 133 7.30 -15.16 12.28
CA GLU A 133 8.07 -16.02 11.39
C GLU A 133 9.02 -15.21 10.52
N GLU A 134 8.56 -14.06 10.01
CA GLU A 134 9.34 -13.16 9.17
C GLU A 134 10.52 -12.52 9.92
N ARG A 135 10.38 -12.28 11.24
CA ARG A 135 11.48 -11.78 12.10
C ARG A 135 12.71 -12.67 12.06
N LYS A 136 12.55 -13.98 11.83
CA LYS A 136 13.68 -14.93 11.74
C LYS A 136 14.54 -14.69 10.50
N CYS A 137 14.05 -13.93 9.53
CA CYS A 137 14.76 -13.60 8.30
C CYS A 137 15.49 -12.25 8.37
N LEU A 138 15.39 -11.52 9.49
CA LEU A 138 16.10 -10.26 9.68
C LEU A 138 17.61 -10.48 9.87
N PRO A 139 18.45 -9.46 9.58
CA PRO A 139 18.11 -8.16 9.02
C PRO A 139 17.81 -8.22 7.52
N THR A 140 17.02 -7.26 7.04
CA THR A 140 16.77 -7.02 5.61
C THR A 140 17.07 -5.56 5.25
N PHE A 141 17.54 -5.34 4.04
CA PHE A 141 17.82 -4.02 3.46
C PHE A 141 17.00 -3.78 2.19
N ASP A 142 16.14 -4.74 1.82
CA ASP A 142 15.29 -4.64 0.65
C ASP A 142 13.98 -3.95 1.00
N SER A 143 13.71 -2.83 0.33
CA SER A 143 12.48 -2.09 0.55
C SER A 143 11.25 -2.91 0.20
N LEU A 144 11.27 -3.82 -0.78
CA LEU A 144 10.10 -4.67 -1.05
C LEU A 144 9.80 -5.55 0.17
N THR A 145 10.81 -6.21 0.75
CA THR A 145 10.65 -7.00 1.99
C THR A 145 10.04 -6.17 3.12
N ILE A 146 10.58 -4.97 3.35
CA ILE A 146 10.12 -4.06 4.40
C ILE A 146 8.67 -3.63 4.15
N GLU A 147 8.37 -3.23 2.92
CA GLU A 147 7.06 -2.78 2.48
C GLU A 147 6.01 -3.91 2.58
N ASN A 148 6.40 -5.16 2.34
CA ASN A 148 5.51 -6.31 2.47
C ASN A 148 5.04 -6.52 3.91
N GLN A 149 5.67 -5.87 4.90
CA GLN A 149 5.32 -6.02 6.32
C GLN A 149 4.56 -4.81 6.89
N LEU A 150 4.25 -3.78 6.10
CA LEU A 150 3.61 -2.54 6.58
C LEU A 150 2.24 -2.75 7.22
N TYR A 151 1.50 -3.76 6.79
CA TYR A 151 0.20 -4.08 7.38
C TYR A 151 0.28 -4.53 8.85
N ASN A 152 1.48 -4.85 9.36
CA ASN A 152 1.71 -5.23 10.74
C ASN A 152 2.09 -4.06 11.65
N THR A 153 2.30 -2.85 11.12
CA THR A 153 2.51 -1.68 11.98
C THR A 153 1.26 -1.43 12.83
N LYS A 154 1.43 -0.89 14.04
CA LYS A 154 0.27 -0.61 14.90
C LYS A 154 -0.47 0.61 14.39
N SER A 155 -1.74 0.44 14.05
CA SER A 155 -2.65 1.49 13.61
C SER A 155 -3.99 1.36 14.33
N ASP A 156 -4.55 2.46 14.78
CA ASP A 156 -5.92 2.59 15.28
C ASP A 156 -6.91 2.99 14.17
N THR A 157 -6.43 3.57 13.08
CA THR A 157 -7.25 3.94 11.91
C THR A 157 -7.34 2.81 10.88
N GLY A 158 -6.35 1.92 10.84
CA GLY A 158 -6.19 0.89 9.80
C GLY A 158 -5.92 1.48 8.41
N ARG A 159 -5.62 2.78 8.33
CA ARG A 159 -5.36 3.56 7.11
C ARG A 159 -3.96 4.13 7.15
N LEU A 160 -3.16 3.73 6.17
CA LEU A 160 -1.77 4.16 6.06
C LEU A 160 -1.60 5.01 4.81
N PHE A 161 -0.77 6.04 4.90
CA PHE A 161 -0.15 6.69 3.76
C PHE A 161 1.35 6.43 3.83
N ALA A 162 1.83 5.51 2.99
CA ALA A 162 3.20 5.06 3.00
C ALA A 162 4.05 5.87 2.00
N LEU A 163 5.21 6.32 2.46
CA LEU A 163 6.16 7.13 1.70
C LEU A 163 7.53 6.45 1.74
N SER A 164 8.15 6.34 0.57
CA SER A 164 9.56 5.93 0.46
C SER A 164 10.49 7.12 0.76
N ASP A 165 11.79 6.87 0.79
CA ASP A 165 12.84 7.86 1.05
C ASP A 165 12.91 8.99 0.01
N ASP A 166 12.40 8.75 -1.20
CA ASP A 166 12.32 9.71 -2.30
C ASP A 166 10.91 10.31 -2.51
N MET A 167 10.00 10.14 -1.53
CA MET A 167 8.63 10.64 -1.59
C MET A 167 8.34 11.68 -0.51
N ILE A 168 7.93 12.89 -0.92
CA ILE A 168 7.70 14.02 -0.02
C ILE A 168 6.37 14.70 -0.38
N LEU A 169 5.67 15.22 0.63
CA LEU A 169 4.53 16.13 0.42
C LEU A 169 5.05 17.52 0.08
N GLY A 170 4.70 18.04 -1.10
CA GLY A 170 5.17 19.36 -1.55
C GLY A 170 4.14 20.49 -1.41
N LYS A 171 2.91 20.20 -0.99
CA LYS A 171 1.80 21.15 -0.85
C LYS A 171 0.83 20.73 0.25
N PRO A 172 0.05 21.67 0.82
CA PRO A 172 -1.03 21.32 1.73
C PRO A 172 -2.05 20.39 1.07
N HIS A 173 -2.45 19.36 1.79
CA HIS A 173 -3.39 18.34 1.36
C HIS A 173 -4.62 18.29 2.26
N SER A 174 -5.72 17.79 1.70
CA SER A 174 -6.86 17.29 2.46
C SER A 174 -6.76 15.77 2.65
N ALA A 175 -7.43 15.21 3.66
CA ALA A 175 -7.44 13.76 3.80
C ALA A 175 -8.01 13.06 2.55
N SER A 176 -9.00 13.68 1.91
CA SER A 176 -9.62 13.20 0.66
C SER A 176 -8.70 13.16 -0.55
N ASP A 177 -7.57 13.87 -0.54
CA ASP A 177 -6.56 13.76 -1.61
C ASP A 177 -5.88 12.37 -1.58
N LEU A 178 -5.84 11.74 -0.39
CA LEU A 178 -5.16 10.47 -0.15
C LEU A 178 -6.17 9.33 0.03
N TYR A 179 -7.23 9.55 0.79
CA TYR A 179 -8.26 8.57 1.10
C TYR A 179 -9.61 9.23 1.41
N SER A 180 -10.66 8.71 0.79
CA SER A 180 -12.04 9.07 1.11
C SER A 180 -12.84 7.85 1.57
N PRO A 181 -13.66 7.94 2.62
CA PRO A 181 -14.60 6.87 2.97
C PRO A 181 -15.60 6.54 1.86
N LEU A 182 -15.90 7.51 0.99
CA LEU A 182 -16.87 7.36 -0.11
C LEU A 182 -16.24 6.75 -1.36
N PHE A 183 -15.00 7.14 -1.69
CA PHE A 183 -14.35 6.74 -2.95
C PHE A 183 -13.20 5.75 -2.78
N GLY A 184 -12.74 5.52 -1.55
CA GLY A 184 -11.62 4.64 -1.25
C GLY A 184 -10.25 5.34 -1.34
N PRO A 185 -9.17 4.56 -1.46
CA PRO A 185 -7.80 5.09 -1.56
C PRO A 185 -7.51 5.66 -2.94
N THR A 186 -6.67 6.68 -3.01
CA THR A 186 -6.13 7.18 -4.28
C THR A 186 -5.18 6.15 -4.90
N LEU A 187 -5.45 5.75 -6.15
CA LEU A 187 -4.65 4.78 -6.89
C LEU A 187 -4.03 5.43 -8.14
N GLY A 188 -2.70 5.47 -8.21
CA GLY A 188 -1.95 5.97 -9.36
C GLY A 188 -1.35 4.83 -10.19
N PHE A 189 -1.58 4.83 -11.50
CA PHE A 189 -1.06 3.83 -12.44
C PHE A 189 -0.25 4.43 -13.59
N LYS A 190 0.83 3.75 -13.98
CA LYS A 190 1.62 4.03 -15.18
C LYS A 190 0.86 3.57 -16.42
N ASP A 191 1.33 3.97 -17.59
CA ASP A 191 0.74 3.55 -18.87
C ASP A 191 1.12 2.13 -19.28
N ASN A 192 2.17 1.56 -18.67
CA ASN A 192 2.54 0.16 -18.89
C ASN A 192 1.44 -0.79 -18.42
N THR A 193 1.37 -1.96 -19.06
CA THR A 193 0.31 -2.94 -18.78
C THR A 193 0.85 -4.36 -18.91
N TYR A 194 0.46 -5.24 -17.99
CA TYR A 194 0.89 -6.62 -17.88
C TYR A 194 -0.31 -7.55 -17.77
N ASN A 195 -0.33 -8.61 -18.56
CA ASN A 195 -1.33 -9.68 -18.49
C ASN A 195 -0.63 -11.04 -18.61
N THR A 196 0.09 -11.42 -17.56
CA THR A 196 0.96 -12.61 -17.56
C THR A 196 0.13 -13.87 -17.27
N LEU A 197 -0.06 -14.75 -18.26
CA LEU A 197 -0.91 -15.95 -18.12
C LEU A 197 -0.10 -17.18 -17.69
N SER A 198 1.13 -17.29 -18.17
CA SER A 198 2.04 -18.40 -17.85
C SER A 198 2.97 -18.03 -16.70
N PRO A 199 3.52 -19.02 -15.96
CA PRO A 199 4.54 -18.76 -14.95
C PRO A 199 5.70 -17.92 -15.52
N PRO A 200 6.15 -16.87 -14.82
CA PRO A 200 7.30 -16.07 -15.24
C PRO A 200 8.57 -16.91 -15.38
N THR A 201 9.42 -16.53 -16.32
CA THR A 201 10.64 -17.25 -16.71
C THR A 201 11.90 -16.57 -16.19
N GLU A 202 13.05 -17.25 -16.24
CA GLU A 202 14.36 -16.66 -15.90
C GLU A 202 14.62 -15.36 -16.69
N LYS A 203 14.27 -15.33 -17.99
CA LYS A 203 14.36 -14.12 -18.82
C LYS A 203 13.50 -12.96 -18.30
N ASP A 204 12.39 -13.26 -17.61
CA ASP A 204 11.57 -12.23 -16.98
C ASP A 204 12.20 -11.71 -15.68
N ALA A 205 12.94 -12.56 -14.96
CA ALA A 205 13.70 -12.21 -13.76
C ALA A 205 14.89 -11.28 -14.07
N GLU A 206 15.56 -11.51 -15.19
CA GLU A 206 16.71 -10.71 -15.65
C GLU A 206 16.35 -9.28 -16.14
N ARG A 207 15.06 -8.92 -16.16
CA ARG A 207 14.65 -7.59 -16.61
C ARG A 207 15.02 -6.52 -15.59
N PHE A 208 15.50 -5.39 -16.09
CA PHE A 208 15.89 -4.27 -15.23
C PHE A 208 14.71 -3.63 -14.47
N GLY A 209 14.97 -3.22 -13.23
CA GLY A 209 14.08 -2.43 -12.39
C GLY A 209 12.91 -3.22 -11.82
N GLU A 210 11.73 -2.61 -11.79
CA GLU A 210 10.51 -3.18 -11.20
C GLU A 210 9.78 -4.21 -12.10
N LYS A 211 10.21 -4.35 -13.36
CA LYS A 211 9.51 -5.15 -14.38
C LYS A 211 9.33 -6.62 -13.99
N PRO A 212 10.35 -7.33 -13.44
CA PRO A 212 10.18 -8.72 -13.00
C PRO A 212 9.04 -8.88 -12.01
N PHE A 213 8.94 -7.97 -11.05
CA PHE A 213 7.94 -8.02 -10.00
C PHE A 213 6.54 -7.69 -10.52
N LEU A 214 6.40 -6.75 -11.46
CA LEU A 214 5.11 -6.46 -12.12
C LEU A 214 4.59 -7.64 -12.94
N ILE A 215 5.48 -8.33 -13.64
CA ILE A 215 5.16 -9.56 -14.38
C ILE A 215 4.69 -10.65 -13.42
N TYR A 216 5.39 -10.82 -12.30
CA TYR A 216 5.08 -11.80 -11.27
C TYR A 216 3.75 -11.51 -10.55
N ILE A 217 3.49 -10.25 -10.16
CA ILE A 217 2.21 -9.86 -9.57
C ILE A 217 1.06 -10.05 -10.56
N SER A 218 1.24 -9.68 -11.83
CA SER A 218 0.24 -9.91 -12.87
C SER A 218 -0.12 -11.40 -12.98
N TRP A 219 0.87 -12.28 -12.92
CA TRP A 219 0.67 -13.74 -12.92
C TRP A 219 -0.07 -14.24 -11.68
N LEU A 220 0.35 -13.84 -10.47
CA LEU A 220 -0.31 -14.22 -9.22
C LEU A 220 -1.79 -13.81 -9.20
N LEU A 221 -2.08 -12.57 -9.56
CA LEU A 221 -3.45 -12.06 -9.59
C LEU A 221 -4.28 -12.67 -10.71
N ASN A 222 -3.70 -12.96 -11.88
CA ASN A 222 -4.39 -13.68 -12.96
C ASN A 222 -4.84 -15.07 -12.53
N ARG A 223 -4.02 -15.78 -11.75
CA ARG A 223 -4.38 -17.11 -11.23
C ARG A 223 -5.53 -17.08 -10.22
N ARG A 224 -5.67 -15.97 -9.47
CA ARG A 224 -6.72 -15.81 -8.46
C ARG A 224 -8.02 -15.23 -9.04
N PHE A 225 -7.92 -14.17 -9.83
CA PHE A 225 -9.06 -13.35 -10.27
C PHE A 225 -9.35 -13.46 -11.77
N GLY A 226 -8.54 -14.23 -12.50
CA GLY A 226 -8.66 -14.38 -13.95
C GLY A 226 -7.86 -13.36 -14.75
N ALA A 227 -7.73 -13.65 -16.04
CA ALA A 227 -6.94 -12.90 -17.01
C ALA A 227 -7.39 -11.44 -17.13
N ARG A 228 -6.50 -10.50 -16.84
CA ARG A 228 -6.72 -9.06 -16.95
C ARG A 228 -5.43 -8.30 -17.25
N LYS A 229 -5.59 -7.20 -17.98
CA LYS A 229 -4.56 -6.17 -18.15
C LYS A 229 -4.42 -5.39 -16.84
N ARG A 230 -3.27 -5.49 -16.18
CA ARG A 230 -2.93 -4.78 -14.93
C ARG A 230 -1.80 -3.80 -15.15
N LYS A 231 -2.00 -2.56 -14.74
CA LYS A 231 -1.02 -1.49 -14.91
C LYS A 231 0.03 -1.51 -13.80
N GLY A 232 1.25 -1.06 -14.09
CA GLY A 232 2.20 -0.73 -13.02
C GLY A 232 1.66 0.45 -12.20
N GLN A 233 2.01 0.52 -10.92
CA GLN A 233 1.70 1.68 -10.08
C GLN A 233 2.67 2.82 -10.38
N VAL A 234 2.23 4.05 -10.21
CA VAL A 234 3.12 5.23 -10.19
C VAL A 234 3.95 5.20 -8.90
N HIS A 235 5.16 5.75 -8.95
CA HIS A 235 6.02 5.92 -7.79
C HIS A 235 5.65 7.23 -7.08
N PHE A 236 4.69 7.16 -6.15
CA PHE A 236 4.19 8.29 -5.35
C PHE A 236 3.71 7.76 -3.99
N GLY A 237 3.40 8.63 -3.03
CA GLY A 237 2.89 8.20 -1.73
C GLY A 237 1.65 7.30 -1.84
N HIS A 238 1.66 6.19 -1.13
CA HIS A 238 0.69 5.11 -1.32
C HIS A 238 -0.36 5.09 -0.21
N SER A 239 -1.62 5.31 -0.59
CA SER A 239 -2.78 5.17 0.30
C SER A 239 -3.22 3.72 0.40
N LEU A 240 -3.22 3.18 1.62
CA LEU A 240 -3.38 1.75 1.89
C LEU A 240 -4.35 1.49 3.03
N SER A 241 -5.08 0.37 2.91
CA SER A 241 -5.76 -0.25 4.04
C SER A 241 -4.90 -1.40 4.57
N GLN A 242 -4.63 -1.42 5.87
CA GLN A 242 -3.90 -2.53 6.48
C GLN A 242 -4.60 -3.86 6.28
N VAL A 243 -5.94 -3.87 6.35
CA VAL A 243 -6.74 -5.08 6.17
C VAL A 243 -6.64 -5.61 4.74
N VAL A 244 -6.84 -4.74 3.75
CA VAL A 244 -6.77 -5.14 2.33
C VAL A 244 -5.35 -5.56 1.95
N MET A 245 -4.34 -4.84 2.44
CA MET A 245 -2.94 -5.18 2.20
C MET A 245 -2.55 -6.52 2.83
N ARG A 246 -2.95 -6.77 4.08
CA ARG A 246 -2.79 -8.06 4.75
C ARG A 246 -3.44 -9.17 3.94
N GLU A 247 -4.69 -8.98 3.52
CA GLU A 247 -5.43 -9.95 2.71
C GLU A 247 -4.70 -10.22 1.37
N ALA A 248 -4.24 -9.16 0.69
CA ALA A 248 -3.55 -9.25 -0.58
C ALA A 248 -2.27 -10.08 -0.51
N ILE A 249 -1.45 -9.86 0.51
CA ILE A 249 -0.17 -10.56 0.69
C ILE A 249 -0.41 -11.99 1.18
N THR A 250 -1.24 -12.18 2.20
CA THR A 250 -1.51 -13.50 2.78
C THR A 250 -2.32 -14.44 1.88
N SER A 251 -2.98 -13.91 0.85
CA SER A 251 -3.60 -14.71 -0.23
C SER A 251 -2.60 -15.54 -1.04
N PHE A 252 -1.30 -15.22 -0.93
CA PHE A 252 -0.23 -15.92 -1.62
C PHE A 252 0.86 -16.33 -0.60
N PRO A 253 0.60 -17.32 0.28
CA PRO A 253 1.45 -17.60 1.44
C PRO A 253 2.89 -17.98 1.08
N GLY A 254 3.09 -18.81 0.04
CA GLY A 254 4.43 -19.16 -0.44
C GLY A 254 5.20 -17.93 -0.97
N PRO A 255 4.64 -17.17 -1.93
CA PRO A 255 5.20 -15.89 -2.36
C PRO A 255 5.44 -14.89 -1.23
N ALA A 256 4.53 -14.78 -0.25
CA ALA A 256 4.67 -13.88 0.89
C ALA A 256 5.87 -14.25 1.77
N PHE A 257 6.02 -15.52 2.14
CA PHE A 257 7.15 -15.99 2.94
C PHE A 257 8.49 -15.76 2.22
N ARG A 258 8.58 -16.08 0.93
CA ARG A 258 9.79 -15.81 0.14
C ARG A 258 10.11 -14.33 0.07
N SER A 259 9.09 -13.49 -0.06
CA SER A 259 9.27 -12.03 -0.12
C SER A 259 9.71 -11.44 1.21
N ALA A 260 9.32 -12.05 2.33
CA ALA A 260 9.76 -11.65 3.67
C ALA A 260 11.22 -12.07 3.98
N ALA A 261 11.77 -13.01 3.20
CA ALA A 261 13.08 -13.60 3.45
C ALA A 261 14.23 -12.99 2.62
N GLN A 262 13.96 -11.98 1.79
CA GLN A 262 15.00 -11.33 0.97
C GLN A 262 15.75 -10.29 1.79
N ARG A 263 17.09 -10.30 1.74
CA ARG A 263 17.91 -9.24 2.34
C ARG A 263 18.19 -8.11 1.36
N PHE A 264 18.37 -8.44 0.07
CA PHE A 264 18.56 -7.49 -1.01
C PHE A 264 17.63 -7.78 -2.20
N ARG A 265 17.34 -6.74 -2.96
CA ARG A 265 16.48 -6.82 -4.15
C ARG A 265 17.12 -7.74 -5.20
N GLY A 266 16.35 -8.72 -5.65
CA GLY A 266 16.77 -9.65 -6.70
C GLY A 266 17.63 -10.83 -6.22
N GLU A 267 17.75 -11.05 -4.90
CA GLU A 267 18.36 -12.29 -4.36
C GLU A 267 17.62 -13.55 -4.81
N THR A 268 16.32 -13.42 -5.04
CA THR A 268 15.49 -14.41 -5.74
C THR A 268 14.88 -13.78 -6.97
N ASP A 269 14.58 -14.62 -7.96
CA ASP A 269 14.05 -14.22 -9.26
C ASP A 269 12.80 -13.32 -9.16
N PHE A 270 11.92 -13.61 -8.20
CA PHE A 270 10.64 -12.93 -8.07
C PHE A 270 10.20 -12.69 -6.63
N GLN A 271 9.63 -11.51 -6.41
CA GLN A 271 9.14 -11.04 -5.13
C GLN A 271 7.79 -10.34 -5.29
N ILE A 272 6.99 -10.34 -4.22
CA ILE A 272 5.75 -9.55 -4.18
C ILE A 272 6.11 -8.06 -4.18
N TYR A 273 5.58 -7.33 -5.16
CA TYR A 273 5.66 -5.88 -5.17
C TYR A 273 4.47 -5.29 -4.41
N SER A 274 4.72 -4.83 -3.18
CA SER A 274 3.73 -4.44 -2.17
C SER A 274 2.67 -3.47 -2.68
N TRP A 275 3.08 -2.38 -3.32
CA TRP A 275 2.15 -1.35 -3.78
C TRP A 275 1.28 -1.87 -4.94
N ASN A 276 1.90 -2.57 -5.89
CA ASN A 276 1.19 -3.11 -7.05
C ASN A 276 0.12 -4.12 -6.65
N ILE A 277 0.49 -5.08 -5.77
CA ILE A 277 -0.43 -6.11 -5.33
C ILE A 277 -1.56 -5.50 -4.50
N ALA A 278 -1.28 -4.56 -3.59
CA ALA A 278 -2.30 -3.93 -2.76
C ALA A 278 -3.32 -3.14 -3.60
N PHE A 279 -2.85 -2.37 -4.60
CA PHE A 279 -3.70 -1.57 -5.46
C PHE A 279 -4.63 -2.44 -6.29
N HIS A 280 -4.08 -3.43 -7.00
CA HIS A 280 -4.90 -4.30 -7.84
C HIS A 280 -5.80 -5.20 -7.01
N TYR A 281 -5.33 -5.71 -5.86
CA TYR A 281 -6.16 -6.51 -4.97
C TYR A 281 -7.35 -5.70 -4.44
N ALA A 282 -7.16 -4.42 -4.07
CA ALA A 282 -8.27 -3.54 -3.70
C ALA A 282 -9.32 -3.40 -4.81
N VAL A 283 -8.86 -3.23 -6.06
CA VAL A 283 -9.75 -3.17 -7.23
C VAL A 283 -10.50 -4.49 -7.44
N GLU A 284 -9.84 -5.64 -7.31
CA GLU A 284 -10.49 -6.95 -7.50
C GLU A 284 -11.48 -7.24 -6.37
N ARG A 285 -11.17 -6.90 -5.12
CA ARG A 285 -12.10 -7.05 -3.99
C ARG A 285 -13.33 -6.16 -4.13
N HIS A 286 -13.15 -4.94 -4.65
CA HIS A 286 -14.28 -4.08 -4.97
C HIS A 286 -15.19 -4.71 -6.04
N ARG A 287 -14.61 -5.28 -7.11
CA ARG A 287 -15.39 -6.01 -8.13
C ARG A 287 -16.14 -7.21 -7.57
N GLU A 288 -15.47 -8.02 -6.74
CA GLU A 288 -16.12 -9.18 -6.10
C GLU A 288 -17.29 -8.74 -5.19
N ALA A 289 -17.15 -7.63 -4.46
CA ALA A 289 -18.22 -7.07 -3.65
C ALA A 289 -19.43 -6.65 -4.51
N LEU A 290 -19.19 -5.97 -5.64
CA LEU A 290 -20.25 -5.59 -6.58
C LEU A 290 -20.96 -6.80 -7.21
N LEU A 291 -20.22 -7.85 -7.57
CA LEU A 291 -20.81 -9.08 -8.09
C LEU A 291 -21.64 -9.81 -7.02
N TYR A 292 -21.18 -9.78 -5.77
CA TYR A 292 -21.89 -10.41 -4.67
C TYR A 292 -23.22 -9.73 -4.34
N THR A 293 -23.25 -8.39 -4.35
CA THR A 293 -24.49 -7.64 -4.15
C THR A 293 -25.47 -7.87 -5.29
N ALA A 294 -25.01 -7.82 -6.55
CA ALA A 294 -25.84 -8.14 -7.73
C ALA A 294 -26.42 -9.56 -7.65
N GLY A 295 -25.59 -10.56 -7.32
CA GLY A 295 -26.02 -11.96 -7.19
C GLY A 295 -27.04 -12.20 -6.06
N ARG A 296 -26.91 -11.48 -4.92
CA ARG A 296 -27.91 -11.56 -3.83
C ARG A 296 -29.26 -10.94 -4.21
N HIS A 297 -29.27 -9.87 -5.01
CA HIS A 297 -30.52 -9.29 -5.49
C HIS A 297 -31.22 -10.18 -6.51
N ALA A 298 -30.49 -10.99 -7.28
CA ALA A 298 -31.06 -12.02 -8.14
C ALA A 298 -31.69 -13.18 -7.34
N GLY A 299 -31.06 -13.59 -6.22
CA GLY A 299 -31.51 -14.74 -5.42
C GLY A 299 -32.63 -14.49 -4.40
N THR A 300 -32.95 -13.23 -4.06
CA THR A 300 -33.94 -12.90 -3.01
C THR A 300 -35.34 -12.56 -3.52
N ARG A 301 -35.59 -12.64 -4.83
CA ARG A 301 -36.92 -12.36 -5.39
C ARG A 301 -37.91 -13.50 -5.09
N LYS A 302 -38.63 -13.38 -3.98
CA LYS A 302 -40.00 -13.89 -3.89
C LYS A 302 -40.82 -13.17 -4.97
N THR A 303 -41.57 -13.95 -5.74
CA THR A 303 -42.54 -13.49 -6.75
C THR A 303 -43.33 -12.28 -6.25
N PRO A 304 -43.46 -11.19 -7.03
CA PRO A 304 -44.29 -10.06 -6.64
C PRO A 304 -45.74 -10.54 -6.50
N THR A 305 -46.35 -10.34 -5.34
CA THR A 305 -47.80 -10.44 -5.21
C THR A 305 -48.43 -9.35 -6.07
N PRO A 306 -49.33 -9.67 -7.02
CA PRO A 306 -49.99 -8.65 -7.83
C PRO A 306 -50.89 -7.80 -6.92
N GLY A 307 -50.62 -6.49 -6.81
CA GLY A 307 -51.58 -5.53 -6.21
C GLY A 307 -51.07 -4.49 -5.21
N ALA A 308 -49.77 -4.31 -4.99
CA ALA A 308 -49.31 -3.24 -4.10
C ALA A 308 -49.36 -1.85 -4.80
N PRO A 309 -49.98 -0.81 -4.19
CA PRO A 309 -50.11 0.51 -4.79
C PRO A 309 -48.78 1.28 -4.77
N ARG A 310 -48.54 2.09 -5.81
CA ARG A 310 -47.35 2.94 -5.93
C ARG A 310 -47.43 4.13 -4.95
N PRO A 311 -46.33 4.51 -4.27
CA PRO A 311 -46.28 5.76 -3.52
C PRO A 311 -46.20 6.96 -4.47
N ASN A 312 -46.85 8.05 -4.09
CA ASN A 312 -46.77 9.37 -4.75
C ASN A 312 -45.37 9.98 -4.64
#